data_AF-A0A497JEF9-F1
#
_entry.id   AF-A0A497JEF9-F1
#
_cell.length_a   1.000
_cell.length_b   1.000
_cell.length_c   1.000
_cell.angle_alpha   90.00
_cell.angle_beta   90.00
_cell.angle_gamma   90.00
#
_symmetry.space_group_name_H-M   'P 1'
#
loop_
_entity.id
_entity.type
_entity.pdbx_description
1 polymer ?
#
loop_
_entity_poly.entity_id
_entity_poly.type
_entity_poly.pdbx_seq_one_letter_code
_entity_poly.pdbx_strand_id
1 'polypeptide(L)'
;RGSHYIKGTPAACLLCNDFTAELSDISLGSIGSPRGWRSLLIRSEIGEELVNEAIKLGYLQANDLSDEDIKVIAKVSKRKKETAKKNREELFSKYETFEKAVKLLGSLNVRYLSEDVEVEYLKHLNEVEL
;
A
#
# COMPACT_ATOMS: atom_id res chain seq x y z
N ARG A 1 13.47 -17.73 9.90
CA ARG A 1 12.96 -17.50 8.53
C ARG A 1 13.42 -16.11 8.12
N GLY A 2 14.64 -16.03 7.59
CA GLY A 2 15.34 -14.78 7.26
C GLY A 2 14.78 -14.13 5.99
N SER A 3 15.24 -12.91 5.73
CA SER A 3 14.97 -12.08 4.56
C SER A 3 15.31 -12.82 3.25
N HIS A 4 14.44 -13.72 2.83
CA HIS A 4 14.48 -14.22 1.47
C HIS A 4 14.09 -13.07 0.55
N TYR A 5 15.10 -12.45 -0.05
CA TYR A 5 14.96 -11.72 -1.30
C TYR A 5 14.04 -12.54 -2.21
N ILE A 6 12.80 -12.08 -2.39
CA ILE A 6 11.89 -12.68 -3.35
C ILE A 6 12.50 -12.34 -4.71
N LYS A 7 13.07 -13.35 -5.37
CA LYS A 7 13.73 -13.20 -6.68
C LYS A 7 12.80 -12.43 -7.62
N GLY A 8 13.24 -11.25 -8.08
CA GLY A 8 12.47 -10.38 -8.98
C GLY A 8 11.83 -9.15 -8.34
N THR A 9 11.89 -8.95 -7.01
CA THR A 9 11.40 -7.71 -6.38
C THR A 9 12.46 -6.60 -6.45
N PRO A 10 12.13 -5.40 -6.99
CA PRO A 10 13.03 -4.25 -6.98
C PRO A 10 13.53 -3.92 -5.59
N ALA A 11 14.82 -3.62 -5.46
CA ALA A 11 15.42 -3.39 -4.14
C ALA A 11 14.79 -2.20 -3.40
N ALA A 12 14.30 -1.18 -4.11
CA ALA A 12 13.57 -0.06 -3.53
C ALA A 12 12.25 -0.50 -2.86
N CYS A 13 11.54 -1.49 -3.42
CA CYS A 13 10.30 -2.00 -2.85
C CYS A 13 10.52 -2.69 -1.50
N LEU A 14 11.70 -3.27 -1.27
CA LEU A 14 12.08 -3.90 0.00
C LEU A 14 12.27 -2.86 1.12
N LEU A 15 12.47 -1.59 0.76
CA LEU A 15 12.67 -0.48 1.70
C LEU A 15 11.41 0.36 1.89
N CYS A 16 10.41 0.19 1.04
CA CYS A 16 9.14 0.91 1.10
C CYS A 16 8.29 0.40 2.27
N ASN A 17 7.86 1.31 3.15
CA ASN A 17 7.03 1.00 4.31
C ASN A 17 5.53 1.28 4.09
N ASP A 18 5.13 1.86 2.96
CA ASP A 18 3.74 2.19 2.69
C ASP A 18 3.05 1.05 1.91
N PHE A 19 2.05 0.42 2.51
CA PHE A 19 1.27 -0.65 1.86
C PHE A 19 -0.03 -0.13 1.23
N THR A 20 -0.66 0.87 1.84
CA THR A 20 -2.03 1.28 1.56
C THR A 20 -2.13 2.67 0.95
N ALA A 21 -1.04 3.22 0.40
CA ALA A 21 -0.97 4.58 -0.14
C ALA A 21 -1.49 5.59 0.89
N GLU A 22 -0.83 5.68 2.04
CA GLU A 22 -1.31 6.43 3.21
C GLU A 22 -1.52 7.93 2.94
N LEU A 23 -0.89 8.46 1.89
CA LEU A 23 -0.97 9.87 1.49
C LEU A 23 -1.95 10.16 0.35
N SER A 24 -2.65 9.16 -0.18
CA SER A 24 -3.65 9.38 -1.24
C SER A 24 -5.01 9.78 -0.67
N ASP A 25 -5.77 10.58 -1.41
CA ASP A 25 -7.19 10.85 -1.11
C ASP A 25 -8.02 9.57 -1.07
N ILE A 26 -7.75 8.66 -2.02
CA ILE A 26 -8.42 7.37 -2.21
C ILE A 26 -7.35 6.30 -2.49
N SER A 27 -7.40 5.19 -1.75
CA SER A 27 -6.53 4.02 -1.94
C SER A 27 -7.33 2.78 -2.29
N LEU A 28 -6.76 1.91 -3.11
CA LEU A 28 -7.46 0.78 -3.74
C LEU A 28 -6.64 -0.51 -3.62
N GLY A 29 -7.24 -1.60 -3.15
CA GLY A 29 -6.52 -2.85 -2.90
C GLY A 29 -7.41 -4.10 -3.00
N SER A 30 -6.79 -5.27 -3.14
CA SER A 30 -7.52 -6.56 -3.18
C SER A 30 -7.62 -7.25 -1.82
N ILE A 31 -6.76 -6.87 -0.86
CA ILE A 31 -6.70 -7.49 0.46
C ILE A 31 -7.79 -6.90 1.33
N GLY A 32 -8.59 -7.76 1.99
CA GLY A 32 -9.74 -7.33 2.79
C GLY A 32 -11.05 -7.31 1.99
N SER A 33 -11.07 -7.87 0.78
CA SER A 33 -12.30 -7.99 -0.01
C SER A 33 -12.42 -9.35 -0.69
N PRO A 34 -13.66 -9.83 -0.93
CA PRO A 34 -13.89 -11.05 -1.67
C PRO A 34 -13.49 -10.90 -3.15
N ARG A 35 -13.41 -12.03 -3.85
CA ARG A 35 -13.08 -12.03 -5.28
C ARG A 35 -14.13 -11.24 -6.07
N GLY A 36 -13.65 -10.37 -6.97
CA GLY A 36 -14.51 -9.48 -7.76
C GLY A 36 -14.73 -8.12 -7.10
N TRP A 37 -14.49 -8.02 -5.79
CA TRP A 37 -14.54 -6.78 -5.03
C TRP A 37 -13.14 -6.28 -4.72
N ARG A 38 -13.08 -5.01 -4.29
CA ARG A 38 -11.85 -4.35 -3.89
C ARG A 38 -12.09 -3.58 -2.60
N SER A 39 -11.05 -3.51 -1.79
CA SER A 39 -11.02 -2.70 -0.58
C SER A 39 -10.59 -1.31 -0.96
N LEU A 40 -11.29 -0.34 -0.41
CA LEU A 40 -11.04 1.05 -0.71
C LEU A 40 -10.97 1.83 0.59
N LEU A 41 -9.97 2.69 0.68
CA LEU A 41 -9.74 3.52 1.85
C LEU A 41 -9.79 4.98 1.45
N ILE A 42 -10.49 5.79 2.24
CA ILE A 42 -10.70 7.21 1.96
C ILE A 42 -10.13 8.02 3.08
N ARG A 43 -9.39 9.05 2.72
CA ARG A 43 -8.56 9.79 3.67
C ARG A 43 -8.87 11.27 3.70
N SER A 44 -9.29 11.83 2.58
CA SER A 44 -9.59 13.25 2.46
C SER A 44 -11.05 13.51 2.15
N GLU A 45 -11.48 14.73 2.46
CA GLU A 45 -12.81 15.25 2.12
C GLU A 45 -13.06 15.20 0.62
N ILE A 46 -12.06 15.55 -0.20
CA ILE A 46 -12.14 15.47 -1.67
C ILE A 46 -12.37 14.02 -2.11
N GLY A 47 -11.65 13.07 -1.54
CA GLY A 47 -11.83 11.65 -1.86
C GLY A 47 -13.20 11.12 -1.45
N GLU A 48 -13.75 11.62 -0.35
CA GLU A 48 -15.10 11.32 0.11
C GLU A 48 -16.17 11.88 -0.85
N GLU A 49 -16.08 13.16 -1.23
CA GLU A 49 -17.00 13.79 -2.16
C GLU A 49 -17.02 13.08 -3.51
N LEU A 50 -15.84 12.79 -4.08
CA LEU A 50 -15.70 12.15 -5.38
C LEU A 50 -16.41 10.80 -5.42
N VAL A 51 -16.28 9.99 -4.37
CA VAL A 51 -16.89 8.67 -4.41
C VAL A 51 -18.35 8.68 -4.01
N ASN A 52 -18.77 9.53 -3.07
CA ASN A 52 -20.21 9.69 -2.82
C ASN A 52 -20.95 10.06 -4.13
N GLU A 53 -20.37 10.96 -4.95
CA GLU A 53 -20.96 11.32 -6.25
C GLU A 53 -20.88 10.16 -7.26
N ALA A 54 -19.77 9.41 -7.30
CA ALA A 54 -19.67 8.24 -8.17
C ALA A 54 -20.68 7.12 -7.83
N ILE A 55 -20.96 6.89 -6.54
CA ILE A 55 -22.02 5.99 -6.08
C ILE A 55 -23.39 6.51 -6.52
N LYS A 56 -23.66 7.80 -6.31
CA LYS A 56 -24.92 8.45 -6.67
C LYS A 56 -25.20 8.41 -8.18
N LEU A 57 -24.16 8.53 -9.00
CA LEU A 57 -24.25 8.41 -10.47
C LEU A 57 -24.28 6.96 -10.96
N GLY A 58 -24.15 5.98 -10.07
CA GLY A 58 -24.21 4.55 -10.40
C GLY A 58 -22.93 3.98 -11.01
N TYR A 59 -21.80 4.70 -10.94
CA TYR A 59 -20.50 4.20 -11.40
C TYR A 59 -19.89 3.19 -10.43
N LEU A 60 -20.25 3.25 -9.14
CA LEU A 60 -19.70 2.39 -8.10
C LEU A 60 -20.81 1.72 -7.28
N GLN A 61 -20.60 0.46 -6.95
CA GLN A 61 -21.28 -0.23 -5.87
C GLN A 61 -20.34 -0.30 -4.67
N ALA A 62 -20.91 -0.18 -3.48
CA ALA A 62 -20.13 -0.01 -2.26
C ALA A 62 -20.79 -0.76 -1.11
N ASN A 63 -20.01 -1.53 -0.35
CA ASN A 63 -20.41 -2.16 0.91
C ASN A 63 -19.34 -1.94 1.98
N ASP A 64 -19.76 -1.74 3.24
CA ASP A 64 -18.84 -1.54 4.34
C ASP A 64 -17.89 -2.72 4.51
N LEU A 65 -16.61 -2.42 4.75
CA LEU A 65 -15.64 -3.42 5.18
C LEU A 65 -15.97 -3.85 6.61
N SER A 66 -15.91 -5.15 6.88
CA SER A 66 -16.03 -5.63 8.25
C SER A 66 -14.79 -5.29 9.08
N ASP A 67 -14.92 -5.32 10.42
CA ASP A 67 -13.77 -5.19 11.32
C ASP A 67 -12.70 -6.25 11.04
N GLU A 68 -13.11 -7.46 10.64
CA GLU A 68 -12.21 -8.54 10.27
C GLU A 68 -11.43 -8.21 8.98
N ASP A 69 -12.08 -7.63 7.97
CA ASP A 69 -11.44 -7.20 6.72
C ASP A 69 -10.40 -6.11 6.98
N ILE A 70 -10.78 -5.12 7.79
CA ILE A 70 -9.89 -4.03 8.24
C ILE A 70 -8.67 -4.60 8.97
N LYS A 71 -8.87 -5.55 9.91
CA LYS A 71 -7.77 -6.19 10.65
C LYS A 71 -6.80 -6.91 9.72
N VAL A 72 -7.28 -7.53 8.65
CA VAL A 72 -6.43 -8.19 7.66
C VAL A 72 -5.57 -7.17 6.91
N ILE A 73 -6.16 -6.06 6.46
CA ILE A 73 -5.43 -4.96 5.81
C ILE A 73 -4.35 -4.40 6.75
N ALA A 74 -4.74 -4.09 7.99
CA ALA A 74 -3.86 -3.57 9.03
C ALA A 74 -2.66 -4.49 9.28
N LYS A 75 -2.91 -5.79 9.38
CA LYS A 75 -1.86 -6.80 9.61
C LYS A 75 -0.84 -6.83 8.48
N VAL A 76 -1.28 -6.74 7.22
CA VAL A 76 -0.36 -6.75 6.07
C VAL A 76 0.43 -5.44 5.99
N SER A 77 -0.23 -4.29 6.24
CA SER A 77 0.44 -2.98 6.30
C SER A 77 1.54 -2.97 7.36
N LYS A 78 1.22 -3.39 8.59
CA LYS A 78 2.19 -3.50 9.68
C LYS A 78 3.38 -4.39 9.31
N ARG A 79 3.14 -5.56 8.69
CA ARG A 79 4.22 -6.45 8.26
C ARG A 79 5.15 -5.78 7.23
N LYS A 80 4.60 -4.98 6.31
CA LYS A 80 5.42 -4.22 5.34
C LYS A 80 6.28 -3.17 6.06
N LYS A 81 5.70 -2.40 6.98
CA LYS A 81 6.41 -1.41 7.80
C LYS A 81 7.57 -2.03 8.58
N GLU A 82 7.32 -3.14 9.28
CA GLU A 82 8.33 -3.86 10.05
C GLU A 82 9.46 -4.43 9.16
N THR A 83 9.11 -4.99 8.00
CA THR A 83 10.08 -5.53 7.05
C THR A 83 10.96 -4.42 6.47
N ALA A 84 10.34 -3.32 6.05
CA ALA A 84 11.04 -2.16 5.51
C ALA A 84 11.98 -1.54 6.55
N LYS A 85 11.55 -1.43 7.81
CA LYS A 85 12.40 -0.95 8.91
C LYS A 85 13.66 -1.80 9.05
N LYS A 86 13.51 -3.12 9.16
CA LYS A 86 14.64 -4.07 9.26
C LYS A 86 15.58 -3.96 8.05
N ASN A 87 15.03 -3.90 6.84
CA ASN A 87 15.82 -3.81 5.62
C ASN A 87 16.59 -2.48 5.53
N ARG A 88 15.99 -1.37 5.99
CA ARG A 88 16.67 -0.07 6.08
C ARG A 88 17.81 -0.13 7.11
N GLU A 89 17.55 -0.63 8.32
CA GLU A 89 18.58 -0.79 9.35
C GLU A 89 19.76 -1.65 8.86
N GLU A 90 19.48 -2.77 8.20
CA GLU A 90 20.52 -3.63 7.61
C GLU A 90 21.29 -2.89 6.50
N LEU A 91 20.60 -2.15 5.63
CA LEU A 91 21.23 -1.35 4.59
C LEU A 91 22.18 -0.30 5.19
N PHE A 92 21.72 0.46 6.19
CA PHE A 92 22.53 1.47 6.88
C PHE A 92 23.70 0.87 7.66
N SER A 93 23.58 -0.38 8.14
CA SER A 93 24.70 -1.07 8.80
C SER A 93 25.82 -1.48 7.83
N LYS A 94 25.49 -1.68 6.55
CA LYS A 94 26.43 -2.15 5.51
C LYS A 94 27.09 -1.02 4.73
N TYR A 95 26.46 0.15 4.66
CA TYR A 95 26.95 1.28 3.89
C TYR A 95 27.21 2.49 4.79
N GLU A 96 28.42 2.99 4.70
CA GLU A 96 28.91 4.14 5.47
C GLU A 96 28.10 5.43 5.21
N THR A 97 27.55 5.59 4.00
CA THR A 97 26.69 6.74 3.66
C THR A 97 25.45 6.31 2.88
N PHE A 98 24.36 7.07 3.06
CA PHE A 98 23.11 6.86 2.33
C PHE A 98 23.29 6.96 0.81
N GLU A 99 24.16 7.86 0.35
CA GLU A 99 24.48 8.05 -1.07
C GLU A 99 25.13 6.80 -1.69
N LYS A 100 26.05 6.14 -0.98
CA LYS A 100 26.66 4.88 -1.43
C LYS A 100 25.61 3.78 -1.55
N ALA A 101 24.67 3.70 -0.61
CA ALA A 101 23.58 2.74 -0.64
C ALA A 101 22.62 2.99 -1.82
N VAL A 102 22.20 4.24 -2.03
CA VAL A 102 21.27 4.63 -3.12
C VAL A 102 21.91 4.42 -4.49
N LYS A 103 23.20 4.72 -4.67
CA LYS A 103 23.92 4.52 -5.95
C LYS A 103 23.94 3.05 -6.38
N LEU A 104 24.06 2.13 -5.42
CA LEU A 104 24.01 0.69 -5.69
C LEU A 104 22.57 0.21 -5.96
N LEU A 105 21.58 0.69 -5.21
CA LEU A 105 20.19 0.30 -5.39
C LEU A 105 19.58 0.86 -6.70
N GLY A 106 19.97 2.06 -7.11
CA GLY A 106 19.51 2.71 -8.33
C GLY A 106 20.05 2.05 -9.60
N SER A 107 21.20 1.38 -9.54
CA SER A 107 21.75 0.62 -10.67
C SER A 107 21.04 -0.73 -10.90
N LEU A 108 20.14 -1.13 -10.00
CA LEU A 108 19.42 -2.42 -10.04
C LEU A 108 17.97 -2.31 -10.57
N ASN A 109 17.39 -1.12 -10.71
CA ASN A 109 15.95 -0.96 -10.98
C ASN A 109 15.65 -0.04 -12.17
N VAL A 110 15.64 -0.57 -13.39
CA VAL A 110 15.00 0.10 -14.55
C VAL A 110 14.20 -0.93 -15.36
N ARG A 111 12.89 -1.01 -15.12
CA ARG A 111 11.82 -1.26 -16.11
C ARG A 111 10.46 -1.50 -15.41
N TYR A 112 9.50 -0.61 -15.63
CA TYR A 112 8.30 -0.79 -16.48
C TYR A 112 7.10 0.04 -15.96
N LEU A 113 6.39 0.67 -16.91
CA LEU A 113 5.22 1.51 -16.74
C LEU A 113 3.92 0.72 -17.02
N SER A 114 2.91 1.02 -16.20
CA SER A 114 1.44 1.11 -16.42
C SER A 114 0.68 0.02 -17.20
N GLU A 115 -0.36 -0.55 -16.58
CA GLU A 115 -1.69 -0.77 -17.18
C GLU A 115 -2.80 -0.70 -16.09
N ASP A 116 -3.99 -0.28 -16.52
CA ASP A 116 -5.15 0.20 -15.74
C ASP A 116 -5.89 -0.87 -14.92
N VAL A 117 -6.48 -0.48 -13.77
CA VAL A 117 -7.26 -1.36 -12.87
C VAL A 117 -8.52 -0.66 -12.33
N GLU A 118 -9.68 -1.29 -12.50
CA GLU A 118 -11.00 -0.90 -11.97
C GLU A 118 -11.22 -1.32 -10.49
N VAL A 119 -11.96 -0.51 -9.69
CA VAL A 119 -12.04 -0.67 -8.23
C VAL A 119 -13.33 -0.11 -7.56
N GLU A 120 -13.87 -0.79 -6.53
CA GLU A 120 -15.08 -0.51 -5.69
C GLU A 120 -14.79 -0.07 -4.23
N TYR A 121 -15.78 0.52 -3.48
CA TYR A 121 -15.65 1.43 -2.30
C TYR A 121 -16.31 1.01 -0.94
N LEU A 122 -15.77 1.43 0.24
CA LEU A 122 -16.47 2.04 1.44
C LEU A 122 -15.52 2.43 2.60
N LYS A 123 -16.06 3.08 3.65
CA LYS A 123 -15.56 4.33 4.27
C LYS A 123 -15.44 4.24 5.80
N HIS A 124 -14.64 5.17 6.35
CA HIS A 124 -14.40 5.52 7.77
C HIS A 124 -13.53 4.60 8.64
N LEU A 125 -12.28 5.04 8.85
CA LEU A 125 -11.52 4.84 10.09
C LEU A 125 -10.79 6.15 10.43
N ASN A 126 -11.49 7.05 11.11
CA ASN A 126 -10.81 7.88 12.10
C ASN A 126 -10.64 6.98 13.33
N GLU A 127 -9.44 6.95 13.91
CA GLU A 127 -9.04 6.22 15.13
C GLU A 127 -8.46 4.80 15.00
N VAL A 128 -7.71 4.49 13.93
CA VAL A 128 -6.69 3.45 14.02
C VAL A 128 -5.37 3.96 13.47
N GLU A 129 -4.42 4.24 14.36
CA GLU A 129 -3.00 4.35 13.98
C GLU A 129 -2.58 3.03 13.31
N LEU A 130 -2.42 3.07 11.98
CA LEU A 130 -1.77 2.03 11.19
C LEU A 130 -0.29 2.35 11.00
#